data_AF-A0A4E0QQU2-F1
#
_entry.id   AF-A0A4E0QQU2-F1
#
_cell.length_a   1.000
_cell.length_b   1.000
_cell.length_c   1.000
_cell.angle_alpha   90.00
_cell.angle_beta   90.00
_cell.angle_gamma   90.00
#
_symmetry.space_group_name_H-M   'P 1'
#
loop_
_entity.id
_entity.type
_entity.pdbx_description
1 polymer ?
#
loop_
_entity_poly.entity_id
_entity_poly.type
_entity_poly.pdbx_seq_one_letter_code
_entity_poly.pdbx_strand_id
1 'polypeptide(L)'
;MSKLESELVLLRQTLLNFKQPAALDFKINYVYRSRGKGTFKPLTKGMILQSGDHYKIIFTPVENCYVSIFQVDSANKLYRLFPMAGFRNIILNNLNPVEGGKTYYLPAKNKSFVLDEQIGTETIFFMGAPQDDLIL
;
A
#
# COMPACT_ATOMS: atom_id res chain seq x y z
N MET A 1 36.04 -32.89 -7.42
CA MET A 1 35.63 -31.60 -6.84
C MET A 1 35.25 -31.83 -5.39
N SER A 2 35.72 -30.97 -4.50
CA SER A 2 35.31 -30.97 -3.10
C SER A 2 33.89 -30.44 -2.95
N LYS A 3 33.23 -30.77 -1.83
CA LYS A 3 31.88 -30.28 -1.51
C LYS A 3 31.81 -28.75 -1.54
N LEU A 4 32.86 -28.08 -1.05
CA LEU A 4 32.96 -26.63 -1.00
C LEU A 4 33.04 -26.00 -2.40
N GLU A 5 33.76 -26.63 -3.34
CA GLU A 5 33.84 -26.17 -4.73
C GLU A 5 32.47 -26.24 -5.41
N SER A 6 31.72 -27.32 -5.19
CA SER A 6 30.37 -27.47 -5.73
C SER A 6 29.39 -26.42 -5.19
N GLU A 7 29.47 -26.10 -3.90
CA GLU A 7 28.63 -25.06 -3.26
C GLU A 7 28.99 -23.65 -3.79
N LEU A 8 30.27 -23.36 -3.98
CA LEU A 8 30.74 -22.09 -4.56
C LEU A 8 30.30 -21.92 -6.02
N VAL A 9 30.32 -22.99 -6.83
CA VAL A 9 29.84 -22.96 -8.22
C VAL A 9 28.33 -22.70 -8.25
N LEU A 10 27.56 -23.37 -7.40
CA LEU A 10 26.12 -23.19 -7.30
C LEU A 10 25.77 -21.75 -6.85
N LEU A 11 26.44 -21.23 -5.83
CA LEU A 11 26.23 -19.85 -5.36
C LEU A 11 26.53 -18.84 -6.47
N ARG A 12 27.63 -19.02 -7.22
CA ARG A 12 27.96 -18.15 -8.36
C ARG A 12 26.91 -18.22 -9.47
N GLN A 13 26.43 -19.40 -9.81
CA GLN A 13 25.35 -19.55 -10.81
C GLN A 13 24.05 -18.91 -10.35
N THR A 14 23.69 -19.05 -9.07
CA THR A 14 22.51 -18.41 -8.49
C THR A 14 22.63 -16.88 -8.50
N LEU A 15 23.80 -16.34 -8.16
CA LEU A 15 24.06 -14.89 -8.20
C LEU A 15 24.08 -14.34 -9.63
N LEU A 16 24.66 -15.08 -10.59
CA LEU A 16 24.66 -14.71 -12.01
C LEU A 16 23.26 -14.74 -12.62
N ASN A 17 22.41 -15.64 -12.14
CA ASN A 17 21.01 -15.75 -12.55
C ASN A 17 20.06 -14.88 -11.71
N PHE A 18 20.60 -14.08 -10.77
CA PHE A 18 19.80 -13.16 -9.98
C PHE A 18 19.37 -11.99 -10.88
N LYS A 19 18.29 -12.21 -11.62
CA LYS A 19 17.63 -11.17 -12.38
C LYS A 19 17.05 -10.21 -11.36
N GLN A 20 17.55 -8.97 -11.34
CA GLN A 20 16.93 -7.91 -10.55
C GLN A 20 15.43 -7.94 -10.86
N PRO A 21 14.56 -8.06 -9.84
CA PRO A 21 13.11 -8.05 -10.08
C PRO A 21 12.78 -6.80 -10.89
N ALA A 22 11.92 -6.95 -11.91
CA ALA A 22 11.43 -5.81 -12.65
C ALA A 22 10.88 -4.78 -11.63
N ALA A 23 11.15 -3.51 -11.87
CA ALA A 23 10.64 -2.46 -10.99
C ALA A 23 9.11 -2.52 -11.01
N LEU A 24 8.50 -2.66 -9.83
CA LEU A 24 7.05 -2.67 -9.71
C LEU A 24 6.49 -1.30 -10.04
N ASP A 25 5.50 -1.26 -10.93
CA ASP A 25 4.82 -0.04 -11.33
C ASP A 25 3.37 -0.02 -10.82
N PHE A 26 2.91 1.18 -10.47
CA PHE A 26 1.60 1.41 -9.87
C PHE A 26 0.99 2.71 -10.39
N LYS A 27 -0.29 2.64 -10.78
CA LYS A 27 -1.14 3.82 -10.92
C LYS A 27 -1.79 4.10 -9.58
N ILE A 28 -1.40 5.18 -8.90
CA ILE A 28 -1.90 5.52 -7.56
C ILE A 28 -2.56 6.89 -7.60
N ASN A 29 -3.76 6.98 -7.02
CA ASN A 29 -4.51 8.22 -6.87
C ASN A 29 -4.97 8.38 -5.42
N TYR A 30 -4.79 9.59 -4.92
CA TYR A 30 -5.36 10.05 -3.65
C TYR A 30 -6.45 11.05 -3.99
N VAL A 31 -7.62 10.88 -3.40
CA VAL A 31 -8.75 11.79 -3.63
C VAL A 31 -9.46 12.11 -2.35
N TYR A 32 -10.04 13.30 -2.27
CA TYR A 32 -10.83 13.75 -1.13
C TYR A 32 -12.09 14.49 -1.55
N ARG A 33 -13.03 14.67 -0.61
CA ARG A 33 -14.20 15.53 -0.77
C ARG A 33 -14.60 16.11 0.58
N SER A 34 -15.10 17.34 0.57
CA SER A 34 -15.34 18.04 1.83
C SER A 34 -16.59 17.53 2.54
N ARG A 35 -16.47 17.20 3.82
CA ARG A 35 -17.55 16.69 4.68
C ARG A 35 -18.41 15.59 4.04
N GLY A 36 -17.78 14.76 3.20
CA GLY A 36 -18.44 13.65 2.50
C GLY A 36 -19.39 14.06 1.36
N LYS A 37 -19.41 15.34 0.96
CA LYS A 37 -20.31 15.89 -0.05
C LYS A 37 -19.58 16.23 -1.35
N GLY A 38 -20.33 16.23 -2.45
CA GLY A 38 -19.82 16.58 -3.78
C GLY A 38 -18.93 15.50 -4.41
N THR A 39 -18.29 15.89 -5.50
CA THR A 39 -17.38 15.03 -6.27
C THR A 39 -16.01 14.94 -5.60
N PHE A 40 -15.33 13.82 -5.81
CA PHE A 40 -13.95 13.66 -5.40
C PHE A 40 -13.03 14.60 -6.19
N LYS A 41 -12.07 15.20 -5.49
CA LYS A 41 -10.99 16.04 -6.03
C LYS A 41 -9.64 15.37 -5.74
N PRO A 42 -8.60 15.59 -6.57
CA PRO A 42 -7.27 15.11 -6.27
C PRO A 42 -6.78 15.60 -4.91
N LEU A 43 -6.19 14.71 -4.13
CA LEU A 43 -5.48 15.02 -2.89
C LEU A 43 -3.97 14.98 -3.19
N THR A 44 -3.29 16.10 -3.02
CA THR A 44 -1.85 16.23 -3.29
C THR A 44 -1.06 16.48 -2.01
N LYS A 45 0.26 16.25 -2.08
CA LYS A 45 1.16 16.43 -0.94
C LYS A 45 1.08 17.86 -0.40
N GLY A 46 0.96 17.99 0.92
CA GLY A 46 0.94 19.27 1.62
C GLY A 46 -0.42 19.99 1.59
N MET A 47 -1.46 19.41 0.99
CA MET A 47 -2.80 19.96 1.09
C MET A 47 -3.30 19.94 2.54
N ILE A 48 -4.02 20.99 2.90
CA ILE A 48 -4.68 21.11 4.20
C ILE A 48 -6.13 20.65 4.02
N LEU A 49 -6.51 19.61 4.77
CA LEU A 49 -7.88 19.11 4.85
C LEU A 49 -8.52 19.52 6.17
N GLN A 50 -9.84 19.45 6.24
CA GLN A 50 -10.61 19.76 7.44
C GLN A 50 -11.13 18.49 8.12
N SER A 51 -11.33 18.55 9.43
CA SER A 51 -12.05 17.52 10.16
C SER A 51 -13.41 17.23 9.53
N GLY A 52 -13.72 15.94 9.40
CA GLY A 52 -14.89 15.45 8.70
C GLY A 52 -14.73 15.34 7.18
N ASP A 53 -13.64 15.80 6.57
CA ASP A 53 -13.38 15.54 5.15
C ASP A 53 -13.17 14.04 4.90
N HIS A 54 -13.61 13.58 3.73
CA HIS A 54 -13.53 12.18 3.35
C HIS A 54 -12.42 12.00 2.33
N TYR A 55 -11.57 10.99 2.50
CA TYR A 55 -10.53 10.66 1.53
C TYR A 55 -10.50 9.17 1.16
N LYS A 56 -9.89 8.87 0.02
CA LYS A 56 -9.66 7.52 -0.50
C LYS A 56 -8.26 7.40 -1.09
N ILE A 57 -7.77 6.16 -1.06
CA ILE A 57 -6.59 5.73 -1.80
C ILE A 57 -7.08 4.74 -2.86
N ILE A 58 -6.70 4.95 -4.11
CA ILE A 58 -7.08 4.10 -5.24
C ILE A 58 -5.78 3.71 -5.92
N PHE A 59 -5.53 2.43 -6.11
CA PHE A 59 -4.32 1.98 -6.79
C PHE A 59 -4.59 0.83 -7.74
N THR A 60 -3.78 0.72 -8.79
CA THR A 60 -3.77 -0.41 -9.73
C THR A 60 -2.31 -0.82 -9.95
N PRO A 61 -1.88 -1.99 -9.46
CA PRO A 61 -0.56 -2.51 -9.79
C PRO A 61 -0.52 -2.93 -11.26
N VAL A 62 0.63 -2.84 -11.91
CA VAL A 62 0.80 -3.35 -13.28
C VAL A 62 0.94 -4.88 -13.27
N GLU A 63 1.61 -5.43 -12.26
CA GLU A 63 1.94 -6.85 -12.13
C GLU A 63 1.31 -7.43 -10.85
N ASN A 64 1.26 -8.76 -10.74
CA ASN A 64 0.90 -9.40 -9.47
C ASN A 64 2.00 -9.11 -8.44
N CYS A 65 1.63 -8.59 -7.29
CA CYS A 65 2.60 -8.22 -6.26
C CYS A 65 1.97 -8.19 -4.86
N TYR A 66 2.74 -7.77 -3.88
CA TYR A 66 2.31 -7.51 -2.51
C TYR A 66 2.35 -6.01 -2.27
N VAL A 67 1.33 -5.49 -1.62
CA VAL A 67 1.22 -4.07 -1.29
C VAL A 67 1.07 -3.90 0.22
N SER A 68 1.76 -2.92 0.76
CA SER A 68 1.65 -2.50 2.15
C SER A 68 1.41 -0.99 2.19
N ILE A 69 0.28 -0.58 2.77
CA ILE A 69 -0.10 0.83 2.89
C ILE A 69 -0.26 1.15 4.37
N PHE A 70 0.47 2.16 4.84
CA PHE A 70 0.41 2.63 6.20
C PHE A 70 0.10 4.12 6.25
N GLN A 71 -0.53 4.55 7.33
CA GLN A 71 -0.67 5.95 7.71
C GLN A 71 0.03 6.18 9.04
N VAL A 72 0.78 7.28 9.13
CA VAL A 72 1.26 7.83 10.40
C VAL A 72 0.50 9.12 10.65
N ASP A 73 -0.19 9.21 11.78
CA ASP A 73 -0.91 10.42 12.19
C ASP A 73 0.02 11.45 12.87
N SER A 74 -0.54 12.61 13.24
CA SER A 74 0.21 13.68 13.89
C SER A 74 0.69 13.34 15.31
N ALA A 75 0.16 12.28 15.92
CA ALA A 75 0.62 11.73 17.19
C ALA A 75 1.66 10.61 17.01
N ASN A 76 2.24 10.46 15.81
CA ASN A 76 3.19 9.40 15.42
C ASN A 76 2.64 7.98 15.57
N LYS A 77 1.32 7.81 15.54
CA LYS A 77 0.71 6.48 15.59
C LYS A 77 0.63 5.88 14.19
N LEU A 78 1.17 4.68 14.06
CA LEU A 78 1.19 3.91 12.82
C LEU A 78 -0.08 3.06 12.70
N TYR A 79 -0.80 3.21 11.59
CA TYR A 79 -1.95 2.41 11.21
C TYR A 79 -1.67 1.71 9.90
N ARG A 80 -1.90 0.40 9.86
CA ARG A 80 -1.95 -0.34 8.59
C ARG A 80 -3.30 -0.08 7.92
N LEU A 81 -3.29 0.38 6.67
CA LEU A 81 -4.49 0.55 5.84
C LEU A 81 -4.66 -0.61 4.84
N PHE A 82 -3.56 -1.27 4.46
CA PHE A 82 -3.53 -2.46 3.60
C PHE A 82 -2.27 -3.29 3.86
N PRO A 83 -2.34 -4.64 3.83
CA PRO A 83 -3.56 -5.46 3.82
C PRO A 83 -4.28 -5.36 5.17
N MET A 84 -5.61 -5.46 5.14
CA MET A 84 -6.46 -5.44 6.33
C MET A 84 -7.70 -6.32 6.08
N ALA A 85 -7.73 -7.52 6.67
CA ALA A 85 -8.85 -8.45 6.53
C ALA A 85 -10.15 -7.88 7.14
N GLY A 86 -10.04 -7.13 8.23
CA GLY A 86 -11.16 -6.45 8.87
C GLY A 86 -10.71 -5.33 9.79
N PHE A 87 -11.65 -4.45 10.13
CA PHE A 87 -11.47 -3.37 11.09
C PHE A 87 -12.67 -3.32 12.02
N ARG A 88 -12.43 -3.49 13.33
CA ARG A 88 -13.50 -3.73 14.32
C ARG A 88 -14.36 -4.91 13.85
N ASN A 89 -15.69 -4.75 13.79
CA ASN A 89 -16.63 -5.80 13.37
C ASN A 89 -16.93 -5.79 11.86
N ILE A 90 -16.13 -5.10 11.04
CA ILE A 90 -16.33 -4.99 9.59
C ILE A 90 -15.29 -5.84 8.87
N ILE A 91 -15.77 -6.78 8.04
CA ILE A 91 -14.93 -7.52 7.10
C ILE A 91 -14.62 -6.61 5.91
N LEU A 92 -13.34 -6.43 5.61
CA LEU A 92 -12.85 -5.59 4.51
C LEU A 92 -12.31 -6.42 3.34
N ASN A 93 -11.77 -7.62 3.59
CA ASN A 93 -11.17 -8.50 2.57
C ASN A 93 -10.12 -7.79 1.70
N ASN A 94 -9.40 -6.82 2.28
CA ASN A 94 -8.28 -6.16 1.62
C ASN A 94 -7.03 -7.00 1.86
N LEU A 95 -6.77 -7.96 0.96
CA LEU A 95 -5.75 -8.99 1.14
C LEU A 95 -4.65 -8.86 0.09
N ASN A 96 -3.47 -9.35 0.45
CA ASN A 96 -2.40 -9.70 -0.48
C ASN A 96 -2.50 -11.18 -0.89
N PRO A 97 -1.87 -11.58 -2.02
CA PRO A 97 -1.29 -10.71 -3.04
C PRO A 97 -2.36 -9.92 -3.80
N VAL A 98 -1.97 -8.80 -4.40
CA VAL A 98 -2.80 -8.03 -5.33
C VAL A 98 -2.53 -8.47 -6.77
N GLU A 99 -3.58 -8.44 -7.58
CA GLU A 99 -3.55 -8.86 -8.98
C GLU A 99 -3.19 -7.66 -9.88
N GLY A 100 -2.29 -7.88 -10.83
CA GLY A 100 -1.93 -6.92 -11.87
C GLY A 100 -3.14 -6.49 -12.71
N GLY A 101 -3.23 -5.21 -13.01
CA GLY A 101 -4.32 -4.60 -13.78
C GLY A 101 -5.63 -4.40 -13.02
N LYS A 102 -5.77 -4.91 -11.80
CA LYS A 102 -6.97 -4.76 -10.97
C LYS A 102 -6.91 -3.50 -10.11
N THR A 103 -7.98 -2.70 -10.11
CA THR A 103 -8.05 -1.50 -9.27
C THR A 103 -8.60 -1.81 -7.88
N TYR A 104 -7.85 -1.39 -6.87
CA TYR A 104 -8.19 -1.50 -5.45
C TYR A 104 -8.59 -0.13 -4.89
N TYR A 105 -9.53 -0.14 -3.93
CA TYR A 105 -10.09 1.06 -3.31
C TYR A 105 -10.05 0.92 -1.80
N LEU A 106 -9.38 1.84 -1.12
CA LEU A 106 -9.35 1.90 0.33
C LEU A 106 -10.29 3.00 0.85
N PRO A 107 -11.10 2.71 1.88
CA PRO A 107 -11.25 1.41 2.56
C PRO A 107 -12.10 0.39 1.76
N ALA A 108 -12.96 0.87 0.85
CA ALA A 108 -13.69 0.06 -0.13
C ALA A 108 -14.21 0.95 -1.27
N LYS A 109 -14.66 0.35 -2.39
CA LYS A 109 -15.15 1.08 -3.58
C LYS A 109 -16.17 2.17 -3.25
N ASN A 110 -17.11 1.88 -2.35
CA ASN A 110 -18.20 2.79 -1.97
C ASN A 110 -18.00 3.45 -0.57
N LYS A 111 -16.84 3.29 0.05
CA LYS A 111 -16.53 3.84 1.39
C LYS A 111 -15.33 4.81 1.32
N SER A 112 -15.19 5.67 2.33
CA SER A 112 -14.07 6.60 2.46
C SER A 112 -13.56 6.57 3.89
N PHE A 113 -12.30 6.90 4.10
CA PHE A 113 -11.83 7.32 5.41
C PHE A 113 -12.40 8.70 5.73
N VAL A 114 -12.50 9.03 7.01
CA VAL A 114 -13.01 10.31 7.50
C VAL A 114 -11.98 10.85 8.48
N LEU A 115 -11.55 12.09 8.23
CA LEU A 115 -10.64 12.78 9.15
C LEU A 115 -11.37 13.09 10.45
N ASP A 116 -10.71 12.83 11.57
CA ASP A 116 -11.22 13.15 12.89
C ASP A 116 -10.88 14.61 13.28
N GLU A 117 -11.00 14.91 14.56
CA GLU A 117 -10.71 16.25 15.10
C GLU A 117 -9.22 16.46 15.43
N GLN A 118 -8.37 15.44 15.21
CA GLN A 118 -6.95 15.54 15.49
C GLN A 118 -6.25 16.33 14.38
N ILE A 119 -5.81 17.54 14.74
CA ILE A 119 -5.09 18.41 13.81
C ILE A 119 -3.63 17.96 13.69
N GLY A 120 -3.13 17.93 12.47
CA GLY A 120 -1.70 17.85 12.18
C GLY A 120 -1.41 17.16 10.85
N THR A 121 -0.14 16.84 10.64
CA THR A 121 0.32 16.22 9.39
C THR A 121 0.08 14.72 9.44
N GLU A 122 -0.62 14.20 8.43
CA GLU A 122 -0.70 12.76 8.16
C GLU A 122 0.29 12.38 7.06
N THR A 123 0.96 11.25 7.21
CA THR A 123 1.85 10.69 6.17
C THR A 123 1.36 9.32 5.74
N ILE A 124 1.17 9.13 4.43
CA ILE A 124 0.83 7.83 3.86
C ILE A 124 2.08 7.21 3.22
N PHE A 125 2.43 6.00 3.66
CA PHE A 125 3.47 5.18 3.06
C PHE A 125 2.81 4.14 2.16
N PHE A 126 3.22 4.08 0.90
CA PHE A 126 2.81 3.07 -0.06
C PHE A 126 4.05 2.27 -0.48
N MET A 127 4.02 0.96 -0.25
CA MET A 127 5.13 0.07 -0.55
C MET A 127 4.63 -1.11 -1.38
N GLY A 128 5.39 -1.47 -2.41
CA GLY A 128 5.17 -2.65 -3.24
C GLY A 128 6.35 -3.61 -3.13
N ALA A 129 6.07 -4.91 -3.06
CA ALA A 129 7.08 -5.96 -3.03
C ALA A 129 6.70 -7.10 -4.00
N PRO A 130 7.68 -7.72 -4.69
CA PRO A 130 7.40 -8.81 -5.64
C PRO A 130 7.01 -10.12 -4.94
N GLN A 131 7.30 -10.22 -3.65
CA GLN A 131 7.01 -11.36 -2.78
C GLN A 131 6.44 -10.86 -1.46
N ASP A 132 5.81 -11.75 -0.70
CA ASP A 132 5.30 -11.39 0.62
C ASP A 132 6.44 -10.96 1.54
N ASP A 133 6.15 -9.98 2.39
CA ASP A 133 7.03 -9.66 3.48
C ASP A 133 6.91 -10.82 4.48
N LEU A 134 7.79 -11.82 4.36
CA LEU A 134 8.04 -12.77 5.45
C LEU A 134 8.39 -11.92 6.68
N ILE A 135 7.46 -11.82 7.62
CA ILE A 135 7.78 -11.37 8.97
C ILE A 135 8.77 -12.40 9.51
N LEU A 136 10.07 -12.05 9.48
CA LEU A 136 11.13 -12.77 10.16
C LEU A 136 10.88 -12.78 11.67
#